data_AF-A0A453M3W0-F1
#
_entry.id   AF-A0A453M3W0-F1
#
_cell.length_a   1.000
_cell.length_b   1.000
_cell.length_c   1.000
_cell.angle_alpha   90.00
_cell.angle_beta   90.00
_cell.angle_gamma   90.00
#
_symmetry.space_group_name_H-M   'P 1'
#
loop_
_entity.id
_entity.type
_entity.pdbx_description
1 polymer ?
#
loop_
_entity_poly.entity_id
_entity_poly.type
_entity_poly.pdbx_seq_one_letter_code
_entity_poly.pdbx_strand_id
1 'polypeptide(L)'
;MPNLGRLGGDPTLGAMQFSSGATLADLPGLIEGAHLGKGLGRNFLRHLRRTRVIVHVVDAAADDPVNDYKIVRDELRMYNPKYLERPYVVVLNKIDLPKAQDMLSSLALEISSVGCEECHDSNTSKEKLNENFNRHHMSEDDDKELGDYPRPQAVIGASVLRHIGIDEMLKEIRTALGKCSDHMLPGP
;
A
#
# COMPACT_ATOMS: atom_id res chain seq x y z
N MET A 1 -0.85 -13.52 -18.03
CA MET A 1 -1.53 -13.56 -16.71
C MET A 1 -0.54 -13.04 -15.69
N PRO A 2 -0.92 -12.30 -14.63
CA PRO A 2 0.05 -11.93 -13.61
C PRO A 2 0.55 -13.19 -12.89
N ASN A 3 1.74 -13.09 -12.29
CA ASN A 3 2.24 -14.11 -11.38
C ASN A 3 1.31 -14.12 -10.16
N LEU A 4 0.63 -15.25 -9.94
CA LEU A 4 -0.25 -15.45 -8.80
C LEU A 4 0.43 -16.38 -7.79
N GLY A 5 0.60 -15.89 -6.56
CA GLY A 5 1.04 -16.66 -5.41
C GLY A 5 -0.09 -16.91 -4.42
N ARG A 6 0.09 -17.86 -3.51
CA ARG A 6 -0.80 -18.03 -2.35
C ARG A 6 0.00 -17.84 -1.07
N LEU A 7 -0.50 -16.99 -0.20
CA LEU A 7 -0.05 -16.85 1.18
C LEU A 7 -1.00 -17.67 2.05
N GLY A 8 -0.47 -18.68 2.75
CA GLY A 8 -1.25 -19.42 3.74
C GLY A 8 -1.74 -18.50 4.88
N GLY A 9 -2.74 -18.97 5.63
CA GLY A 9 -3.15 -18.30 6.85
C GLY A 9 -2.03 -18.23 7.88
N ASP A 10 -2.28 -17.48 8.95
CA ASP A 10 -1.28 -17.25 9.98
C ASP A 10 -1.04 -18.53 10.82
N PRO A 11 0.17 -19.14 10.80
CA PRO A 11 0.45 -20.36 11.53
C PRO A 11 0.53 -20.12 13.04
N THR A 12 0.68 -18.88 13.49
CA THR A 12 0.62 -18.51 14.91
C THR A 12 -0.80 -18.47 15.45
N LEU A 13 -1.83 -18.50 14.58
CA LEU A 13 -3.22 -18.60 14.98
C LEU A 13 -3.65 -20.06 15.06
N GLY A 14 -4.45 -20.41 16.07
CA GLY A 14 -5.01 -21.75 16.21
C GLY A 14 -5.94 -22.10 15.03
N ALA A 15 -6.22 -23.40 14.82
CA ALA A 15 -7.01 -23.89 13.68
C ALA A 15 -8.37 -23.20 13.50
N MET A 16 -8.97 -22.70 14.58
CA MET A 16 -10.24 -21.95 14.56
C MET A 16 -10.12 -20.48 14.12
N GLN A 17 -8.93 -19.89 14.19
CA GLN A 17 -8.63 -18.48 13.86
C GLN A 17 -7.74 -18.34 12.63
N PHE A 18 -7.33 -19.45 12.03
CA PHE A 18 -6.54 -19.47 10.81
C PHE A 18 -7.30 -18.75 9.68
N SER A 19 -6.91 -17.50 9.40
CA SER A 19 -7.53 -16.71 8.34
C SER A 19 -7.38 -17.44 7.01
N SER A 20 -8.44 -17.46 6.18
CA SER A 20 -8.36 -18.00 4.83
C SER A 20 -7.20 -17.34 4.07
N GLY A 21 -6.39 -18.16 3.40
CA GLY A 21 -5.16 -17.68 2.75
C GLY A 21 -5.41 -16.54 1.76
N ALA A 22 -4.41 -15.67 1.58
CA ALA A 22 -4.47 -14.57 0.63
C ALA A 22 -3.89 -14.99 -0.73
N THR A 23 -4.42 -14.43 -1.82
CA THR A 23 -3.80 -14.55 -3.14
C THR A 23 -2.90 -13.34 -3.37
N LEU A 24 -1.62 -13.58 -3.61
CA LEU A 24 -0.69 -12.55 -4.04
C LEU A 24 -0.79 -12.41 -5.56
N ALA A 25 -0.92 -11.18 -6.03
CA ALA A 25 -0.86 -10.89 -7.46
C ALA A 25 0.24 -9.86 -7.68
N ASP A 26 1.14 -10.16 -8.60
CA ASP A 26 2.15 -9.22 -9.04
C ASP A 26 1.49 -8.11 -9.88
N LEU A 27 1.89 -6.86 -9.63
CA LEU A 27 1.43 -5.66 -10.32
C LEU A 27 2.58 -5.11 -11.19
N PRO A 28 2.89 -5.74 -12.33
CA PRO A 28 3.96 -5.25 -13.20
C PRO A 28 3.56 -3.92 -13.85
N GLY A 29 4.48 -2.95 -13.87
CA GLY A 29 4.35 -1.74 -14.68
C GLY A 29 3.89 -0.48 -13.97
N LEU A 30 3.95 -0.39 -12.64
CA LEU A 30 3.93 0.90 -11.95
C LEU A 30 5.30 1.56 -12.10
N ILE A 31 5.50 2.20 -13.24
CA ILE A 31 6.65 3.07 -13.54
C ILE A 31 6.12 4.44 -13.95
N GLU A 32 6.99 5.43 -14.07
CA GLU A 32 6.60 6.77 -14.49
C GLU A 32 5.80 6.76 -15.81
N GLY A 33 4.65 7.43 -15.83
CA GLY A 33 3.74 7.52 -16.97
C GLY A 33 2.79 6.32 -17.14
N ALA A 34 2.75 5.38 -16.19
CA ALA A 34 1.86 4.23 -16.24
C ALA A 34 0.37 4.63 -16.11
N HIS A 35 0.07 5.66 -15.32
CA HIS A 35 -1.29 6.21 -15.16
C HIS A 35 -1.96 6.62 -16.49
N LEU A 36 -1.18 6.97 -17.53
CA LEU A 36 -1.68 7.31 -18.87
C LEU A 36 -2.18 6.09 -19.67
N GLY A 37 -2.16 4.89 -19.09
CA GLY A 37 -2.64 3.66 -19.73
C GLY A 37 -1.66 3.07 -20.77
N LYS A 38 -0.44 3.60 -20.88
CA LYS A 38 0.61 3.02 -21.72
C LYS A 38 1.17 1.77 -21.02
N GLY A 39 0.90 0.58 -21.58
CA GLY A 39 1.51 -0.67 -21.12
C GLY A 39 0.80 -1.38 -19.95
N LEU A 40 -0.06 -0.70 -19.19
CA LEU A 40 -0.91 -1.32 -18.16
C LEU A 40 -2.12 -2.03 -18.79
N GLY A 41 -1.92 -3.22 -19.34
CA GLY A 41 -2.99 -3.98 -19.98
C GLY A 41 -4.22 -4.19 -19.07
N ARG A 42 -5.40 -4.47 -19.67
CA ARG A 42 -6.70 -4.67 -18.96
C ARG A 42 -6.64 -5.63 -17.76
N ASN A 43 -5.72 -6.59 -17.80
CA ASN A 43 -5.50 -7.54 -16.72
C ASN A 43 -4.90 -6.87 -15.48
N PHE A 44 -3.93 -5.96 -15.61
CA PHE A 44 -3.31 -5.25 -14.48
C PHE A 44 -4.37 -4.52 -13.64
N LEU A 45 -5.21 -3.71 -14.31
CA LEU A 45 -6.28 -2.93 -13.68
C LEU A 45 -7.31 -3.82 -12.96
N ARG A 46 -7.55 -5.03 -13.48
CA ARG A 46 -8.48 -5.99 -12.85
C ARG A 46 -7.93 -6.53 -11.53
N HIS A 47 -6.62 -6.73 -11.41
CA HIS A 47 -6.02 -7.20 -10.16
C HIS A 47 -5.96 -6.05 -9.16
N LEU A 48 -5.50 -4.87 -9.58
CA LEU A 48 -5.46 -3.69 -8.72
C LEU A 48 -6.84 -3.33 -8.15
N ARG A 49 -7.93 -3.46 -8.91
CA ARG A 49 -9.29 -3.24 -8.36
C ARG A 49 -9.66 -4.21 -7.23
N ARG A 50 -9.12 -5.43 -7.22
CA ARG A 50 -9.45 -6.50 -6.25
C ARG A 50 -8.44 -6.61 -5.10
N THR A 51 -7.32 -5.89 -5.15
CA THR A 51 -6.36 -5.89 -4.04
C THR A 51 -6.95 -5.17 -2.83
N ARG A 52 -6.85 -5.80 -1.66
CA ARG A 52 -7.27 -5.22 -0.38
C ARG A 52 -6.09 -4.55 0.34
N VAL A 53 -4.92 -5.17 0.23
CA VAL A 53 -3.66 -4.73 0.79
C VAL A 53 -2.65 -4.57 -0.35
N ILE A 54 -1.80 -3.55 -0.27
CA ILE A 54 -0.70 -3.32 -1.21
C ILE A 54 0.62 -3.65 -0.50
N VAL A 55 1.50 -4.40 -1.16
CA VAL A 55 2.88 -4.58 -0.72
C VAL A 55 3.75 -3.79 -1.68
N HIS A 56 4.35 -2.71 -1.19
CA HIS A 56 5.18 -1.83 -1.98
C HIS A 56 6.65 -2.25 -1.80
N VAL A 57 7.26 -2.82 -2.82
CA VAL A 57 8.65 -3.27 -2.76
C VAL A 57 9.55 -2.19 -3.33
N VAL A 58 10.51 -1.73 -2.55
CA VAL A 58 11.48 -0.68 -2.91
C VAL A 58 12.88 -1.28 -2.90
N ASP A 59 13.72 -0.94 -3.88
CA ASP A 59 15.12 -1.35 -3.88
C ASP A 59 15.94 -0.46 -2.93
N ALA A 60 16.36 -0.99 -1.78
CA ALA A 60 17.11 -0.24 -0.79
C ALA A 60 18.52 0.15 -1.25
N ALA A 61 19.05 -0.47 -2.32
CA ALA A 61 20.36 -0.16 -2.88
C ALA A 61 20.30 0.79 -4.10
N ALA A 62 19.11 1.24 -4.50
CA ALA A 62 18.95 2.22 -5.57
C ALA A 62 19.65 3.55 -5.23
N ASP A 63 19.79 4.43 -6.22
CA ASP A 63 20.42 5.73 -6.02
C ASP A 63 19.56 6.68 -5.19
N ASP A 64 18.23 6.65 -5.39
CA ASP A 64 17.27 7.38 -4.56
C ASP A 64 16.01 6.53 -4.26
N PRO A 65 16.08 5.60 -3.29
CA PRO A 65 14.97 4.71 -2.96
C PRO A 65 13.71 5.45 -2.47
N VAL A 66 13.88 6.61 -1.84
CA VAL A 66 12.77 7.42 -1.31
C VAL A 66 12.02 8.08 -2.46
N ASN A 67 12.73 8.58 -3.46
CA ASN A 67 12.11 9.11 -4.65
C ASN A 67 11.41 8.02 -5.48
N ASP A 68 12.04 6.84 -5.64
CA ASP A 68 11.40 5.70 -6.31
C ASP A 68 10.07 5.32 -5.64
N TYR A 69 10.05 5.28 -4.30
CA TYR A 69 8.84 5.08 -3.52
C TYR A 69 7.78 6.16 -3.79
N LYS A 70 8.17 7.43 -3.78
CA LYS A 70 7.26 8.57 -4.03
C LYS A 70 6.67 8.54 -5.44
N ILE A 71 7.49 8.26 -6.46
CA ILE A 71 7.05 8.14 -7.85
C ILE A 71 5.96 7.08 -7.98
N VAL A 72 6.19 5.87 -7.45
CA VAL A 72 5.19 4.80 -7.54
C VAL A 72 3.90 5.15 -6.77
N ARG A 73 4.02 5.84 -5.63
CA ARG A 73 2.88 6.35 -4.88
C ARG A 73 2.10 7.40 -5.66
N ASP A 74 2.77 8.34 -6.32
CA ASP A 74 2.13 9.35 -7.16
C ASP A 74 1.48 8.75 -8.40
N GLU A 75 2.08 7.75 -9.03
CA GLU A 75 1.47 7.01 -10.14
C GLU A 75 0.16 6.32 -9.70
N LEU A 76 0.15 5.71 -8.50
CA LEU A 76 -1.06 5.16 -7.91
C LEU A 76 -2.11 6.24 -7.62
N ARG A 77 -1.69 7.42 -7.15
CA ARG A 77 -2.56 8.59 -6.89
C ARG A 77 -3.23 9.06 -8.18
N MET A 78 -2.42 9.35 -9.20
CA MET A 78 -2.87 9.84 -10.51
C MET A 78 -3.80 8.84 -11.19
N TYR A 79 -3.62 7.54 -10.93
CA TYR A 79 -4.53 6.53 -11.43
C TYR A 79 -5.87 6.51 -10.68
N ASN A 80 -5.84 6.41 -9.34
CA ASN A 80 -7.02 6.49 -8.49
C ASN A 80 -6.63 6.83 -7.04
N PRO A 81 -6.96 8.03 -6.55
CA PRO A 81 -6.68 8.46 -5.17
C PRO A 81 -7.08 7.45 -4.09
N LYS A 82 -8.20 6.73 -4.30
CA LYS A 82 -8.71 5.73 -3.33
C LYS A 82 -7.78 4.53 -3.14
N TYR A 83 -6.81 4.31 -4.02
CA TYR A 83 -5.82 3.25 -3.83
C TYR A 83 -4.75 3.61 -2.82
N LEU A 84 -4.49 4.90 -2.62
CA LEU A 84 -3.56 5.37 -1.62
C LEU A 84 -4.10 5.28 -0.20
N GLU A 85 -5.43 5.24 -0.04
CA GLU A 85 -6.13 5.02 1.23
C GLU A 85 -6.06 3.57 1.71
N ARG A 86 -5.68 2.63 0.83
CA ARG A 86 -5.63 1.22 1.18
C ARG A 86 -4.47 0.92 2.12
N PRO A 87 -4.66 0.02 3.09
CA PRO A 87 -3.57 -0.54 3.87
C PRO A 87 -2.41 -1.03 3.00
N TYR A 88 -1.19 -0.60 3.35
CA TYR A 88 0.00 -1.05 2.66
C TYR A 88 1.18 -1.24 3.60
N VAL A 89 2.09 -2.11 3.18
CA VAL A 89 3.37 -2.39 3.83
C VAL A 89 4.47 -2.07 2.81
N VAL A 90 5.54 -1.43 3.27
CA VAL A 90 6.73 -1.19 2.44
C VAL A 90 7.80 -2.22 2.76
N VAL A 91 8.35 -2.84 1.72
CA VAL A 91 9.45 -3.80 1.82
C VAL A 91 10.67 -3.20 1.15
N LEU A 92 11.68 -2.87 1.96
CA LEU A 92 13.00 -2.47 1.51
C LEU A 92 13.77 -3.73 1.13
N ASN A 93 13.81 -4.04 -0.16
CA ASN A 93 14.45 -5.24 -0.70
C ASN A 93 15.97 -5.02 -0.91
N LYS A 94 16.72 -6.10 -1.05
CA LYS A 94 18.18 -6.14 -1.29
C LYS A 94 19.03 -5.63 -0.12
N ILE A 95 18.57 -5.80 1.12
CA ILE A 95 19.32 -5.43 2.34
C ILE A 95 20.62 -6.24 2.53
N ASP A 96 20.88 -7.24 1.69
CA ASP A 96 22.14 -7.97 1.67
C ASP A 96 23.29 -7.16 1.04
N LEU A 97 22.98 -6.07 0.34
CA LEU A 97 23.97 -5.20 -0.26
C LEU A 97 24.50 -4.17 0.77
N PRO A 98 25.82 -3.90 0.84
CA PRO A 98 26.39 -2.96 1.80
C PRO A 98 25.75 -1.57 1.75
N LYS A 99 25.54 -1.03 0.54
CA LYS A 99 24.88 0.25 0.30
C LYS A 99 23.49 0.32 0.95
N ALA A 100 22.72 -0.76 0.90
CA ALA A 100 21.41 -0.83 1.52
C ALA A 100 21.50 -0.87 3.05
N GLN A 101 22.47 -1.60 3.61
CA GLN A 101 22.66 -1.71 5.06
C GLN A 101 23.01 -0.37 5.70
N ASP A 102 23.89 0.39 5.07
CA ASP A 102 24.35 1.69 5.57
C ASP A 102 23.21 2.71 5.67
N MET A 103 22.24 2.64 4.75
CA MET A 103 21.12 3.59 4.65
C MET A 103 19.80 3.03 5.20
N LEU A 104 19.72 1.76 5.59
CA LEU A 104 18.45 1.10 5.91
C LEU A 104 17.65 1.84 6.99
N SER A 105 18.35 2.30 8.03
CA SER A 105 17.72 2.97 9.18
C SER A 105 17.15 4.35 8.80
N SER A 106 17.90 5.15 8.04
CA SER A 106 17.42 6.46 7.57
C SER A 106 16.28 6.30 6.57
N LEU A 107 16.41 5.38 5.61
CA LEU A 107 15.38 5.07 4.61
C LEU A 107 14.06 4.64 5.28
N ALA A 108 14.14 3.75 6.28
CA ALA A 108 12.96 3.30 6.99
C ALA A 108 12.23 4.44 7.71
N LEU A 109 12.98 5.35 8.36
CA LEU A 109 12.41 6.52 9.04
C LEU A 109 11.78 7.49 8.05
N GLU A 110 12.48 7.82 6.96
CA GLU A 110 11.99 8.74 5.94
C GLU A 110 10.70 8.22 5.31
N ILE A 111 10.67 6.96 4.86
CA ILE A 111 9.48 6.38 4.25
C ILE A 111 8.32 6.25 5.25
N SER A 112 8.61 5.93 6.51
CA SER A 112 7.58 5.88 7.56
C SER A 112 6.96 7.25 7.84
N SER A 113 7.71 8.33 7.63
CA SER A 113 7.23 9.71 7.83
C SER A 113 6.36 10.24 6.70
N VAL A 114 6.35 9.56 5.53
CA VAL A 114 5.54 9.96 4.38
C VAL A 114 4.08 9.56 4.61
N GLY A 115 3.23 10.57 4.86
CA GLY A 115 1.79 10.45 5.07
C GLY A 115 1.34 10.96 6.45
N CYS A 116 0.04 10.83 6.74
CA CYS A 116 -0.57 11.13 8.04
C CYS A 116 -1.00 9.86 8.79
N GLU A 117 -1.09 9.94 10.12
CA GLU A 117 -1.46 8.77 10.97
C GLU A 117 -2.96 8.46 10.93
N GLU A 118 -3.80 9.47 10.67
CA GLU A 118 -5.26 9.33 10.72
C GLU A 118 -5.92 10.18 9.64
N CYS A 119 -6.42 9.56 8.56
CA CYS A 119 -7.55 10.13 7.83
C CYS A 119 -8.80 9.67 8.56
N HIS A 120 -9.19 10.41 9.59
CA HIS A 120 -10.48 10.18 10.23
C HIS A 120 -11.57 10.31 9.17
N ASP A 121 -12.42 9.28 9.13
CA ASP A 121 -13.69 9.26 8.42
C ASP A 121 -14.38 10.62 8.57
N SER A 122 -14.50 11.35 7.47
CA SER A 122 -15.36 12.53 7.38
C SER A 122 -16.83 12.08 7.36
N ASN A 123 -17.26 11.38 8.41
CA ASN A 123 -18.62 11.00 8.70
C ASN A 123 -18.72 10.66 10.19
N THR A 124 -18.98 11.67 11.04
CA THR A 124 -20.09 11.67 12.02
C THR A 124 -20.08 12.95 12.87
N SER A 125 -21.11 13.78 12.62
CA SER A 125 -21.75 14.80 13.50
C SER A 125 -21.06 16.16 13.71
N LYS A 126 -21.71 17.34 13.64
CA LYS A 126 -23.03 17.81 13.14
C LYS A 126 -23.02 19.35 13.29
N GLU A 127 -23.76 20.02 12.39
CA GLU A 127 -24.51 21.28 12.60
C GLU A 127 -23.83 22.68 12.60
N LYS A 128 -24.32 23.46 11.60
CA LYS A 128 -24.43 24.94 11.41
C LYS A 128 -23.46 25.45 10.31
N LEU A 129 -23.89 25.86 9.12
CA LEU A 129 -25.06 26.67 8.71
C LEU A 129 -25.52 26.30 7.29
N ASN A 130 -26.83 26.45 7.08
CA ASN A 130 -27.49 26.49 5.79
C ASN A 130 -26.99 27.69 4.97
N GLU A 131 -26.54 27.46 3.74
CA GLU A 131 -26.92 28.34 2.63
C GLU A 131 -26.82 27.58 1.29
N ASN A 132 -27.96 27.60 0.59
CA ASN A 132 -28.20 27.01 -0.72
C ASN A 132 -27.11 27.33 -1.75
N PHE A 133 -26.51 26.31 -2.39
CA PHE A 133 -26.16 26.40 -3.81
C PHE A 133 -26.31 25.05 -4.50
N ASN A 134 -27.40 24.92 -5.25
CA ASN A 134 -27.65 23.78 -6.11
C ASN A 134 -26.86 23.96 -7.41
N ARG A 135 -26.21 22.87 -7.86
CA ARG A 135 -25.58 22.61 -9.18
C ARG A 135 -24.19 23.23 -9.47
N HIS A 136 -23.15 22.42 -9.28
CA HIS A 136 -22.37 21.80 -10.38
C HIS A 136 -21.47 20.71 -9.78
N HIS A 137 -21.64 19.46 -10.22
CA HIS A 137 -20.87 18.31 -9.78
C HIS A 137 -19.51 18.32 -10.49
N MET A 138 -18.50 18.95 -9.88
CA MET A 138 -17.08 18.83 -10.23
C MET A 138 -16.39 18.46 -8.93
N SER A 139 -15.94 17.22 -8.82
CA SER A 139 -15.43 16.63 -7.58
C SER A 139 -14.10 17.28 -7.18
N GLU A 140 -14.05 17.69 -5.91
CA GLU A 140 -12.99 18.39 -5.18
C GLU A 140 -11.74 17.52 -4.93
N ASP A 141 -11.14 16.93 -5.99
CA ASP A 141 -10.07 15.94 -5.84
C ASP A 141 -8.66 16.42 -6.27
N ASP A 142 -8.50 17.65 -6.75
CA ASP A 142 -7.26 18.09 -7.43
C ASP A 142 -6.10 18.54 -6.52
N ASP A 143 -6.29 18.73 -5.21
CA ASP A 143 -5.28 19.34 -4.32
C ASP A 143 -4.63 18.41 -3.27
N LYS A 144 -4.97 17.11 -3.24
CA LYS A 144 -4.38 16.19 -2.24
C LYS A 144 -2.94 15.82 -2.60
N GLU A 145 -2.01 16.14 -1.70
CA GLU A 145 -0.61 15.75 -1.78
C GLU A 145 -0.39 14.36 -1.15
N LEU A 146 0.79 13.76 -1.39
CA LEU A 146 1.11 12.46 -0.79
C LEU A 146 1.06 12.47 0.75
N GLY A 147 1.26 13.64 1.36
CA GLY A 147 1.14 13.84 2.81
C GLY A 147 -0.28 13.61 3.35
N ASP A 148 -1.32 13.80 2.53
CA ASP A 148 -2.73 13.67 2.95
C ASP A 148 -3.22 12.22 3.00
N TYR A 149 -2.36 11.26 2.67
CA TYR A 149 -2.70 9.84 2.66
C TYR A 149 -2.13 9.10 3.88
N PRO A 150 -2.71 7.94 4.24
CA PRO A 150 -2.20 7.13 5.32
C PRO A 150 -0.73 6.76 5.13
N ARG A 151 0.01 6.74 6.24
CA ARG A 151 1.38 6.19 6.33
C ARG A 151 1.41 4.68 6.07
N PRO A 152 2.59 4.12 5.74
CA PRO A 152 2.75 2.67 5.67
C PRO A 152 2.46 2.05 7.04
N GLN A 153 1.82 0.89 7.05
CA GLN A 153 1.58 0.16 8.30
C GLN A 153 2.87 -0.39 8.92
N ALA A 154 3.83 -0.73 8.06
CA ALA A 154 5.16 -1.16 8.44
C ALA A 154 6.13 -0.88 7.29
N VAL A 155 7.39 -0.63 7.63
CA VAL A 155 8.53 -0.57 6.69
C VAL A 155 9.54 -1.60 7.15
N ILE A 156 9.83 -2.59 6.30
CA ILE A 156 10.57 -3.80 6.70
C ILE A 156 11.71 -4.02 5.72
N GLY A 157 12.90 -4.32 6.25
CA GLY A 157 14.02 -4.78 5.45
C GLY A 157 13.89 -6.26 5.09
N ALA A 158 14.05 -6.61 3.83
CA ALA A 158 14.12 -8.00 3.39
C ALA A 158 15.18 -8.22 2.30
N SER A 159 15.73 -9.43 2.24
CA SER A 159 16.48 -9.91 1.09
C SER A 159 15.89 -11.23 0.65
N VAL A 160 15.21 -11.21 -0.49
CA VAL A 160 14.61 -12.42 -1.07
C VAL A 160 15.67 -13.44 -1.45
N LEU A 161 16.82 -13.00 -1.98
CA LEU A 161 17.89 -13.90 -2.42
C LEU A 161 18.64 -14.56 -1.26
N ARG A 162 18.74 -13.87 -0.13
CA ARG A 162 19.43 -14.39 1.07
C ARG A 162 18.47 -14.92 2.14
N HIS A 163 17.16 -14.89 1.86
CA HIS A 163 16.10 -15.24 2.82
C HIS A 163 16.19 -14.47 4.15
N ILE A 164 16.60 -13.20 4.12
CA ILE A 164 16.69 -12.34 5.30
C ILE A 164 15.38 -11.56 5.44
N GLY A 165 14.81 -11.47 6.65
CA GLY A 165 13.64 -10.64 6.95
C GLY A 165 12.31 -11.14 6.35
N ILE A 166 12.29 -12.34 5.76
CA ILE A 166 11.10 -12.88 5.08
C ILE A 166 9.98 -13.19 6.07
N ASP A 167 10.28 -13.78 7.23
CA ASP A 167 9.26 -14.11 8.22
C ASP A 167 8.61 -12.86 8.81
N GLU A 168 9.41 -11.83 9.06
CA GLU A 168 8.93 -10.51 9.52
C GLU A 168 8.06 -9.84 8.46
N MET A 169 8.51 -9.83 7.20
CA MET A 169 7.72 -9.36 6.06
C MET A 169 6.36 -10.07 5.98
N LEU A 170 6.34 -11.41 6.07
CA LEU A 170 5.11 -12.19 6.01
C LEU A 170 4.20 -11.92 7.21
N LYS A 171 4.77 -11.75 8.41
CA LYS A 171 4.02 -11.41 9.63
C LYS A 171 3.31 -10.07 9.47
N GLU A 172 4.00 -9.03 9.01
CA GLU A 172 3.38 -7.70 8.85
C GLU A 172 2.35 -7.67 7.72
N ILE A 173 2.57 -8.40 6.63
CA ILE A 173 1.56 -8.57 5.57
C ILE A 173 0.28 -9.20 6.16
N ARG A 174 0.42 -10.21 7.04
CA ARG A 174 -0.74 -10.81 7.72
C ARG A 174 -1.41 -9.85 8.70
N THR A 175 -0.65 -9.10 9.48
CA THR A 175 -1.17 -8.03 10.35
C THR A 175 -2.00 -7.04 9.55
N ALA A 176 -1.52 -6.62 8.38
CA ALA A 176 -2.23 -5.71 7.49
C ALA A 176 -3.52 -6.30 6.93
N LEU A 177 -3.51 -7.59 6.57
CA LEU A 177 -4.71 -8.32 6.15
C LEU A 177 -5.73 -8.47 7.28
N GLY A 178 -5.28 -8.65 8.52
CA GLY A 178 -6.11 -8.71 9.72
C GLY A 178 -6.91 -7.42 9.95
N LYS A 179 -6.22 -6.27 9.93
CA LYS A 179 -6.86 -4.94 10.07
C LYS A 179 -7.93 -4.67 9.00
N CYS A 180 -7.76 -5.21 7.78
CA CYS A 180 -8.77 -5.11 6.72
C CYS A 180 -10.02 -5.96 6.94
N SER A 181 -9.95 -6.95 7.85
CA SER A 181 -11.02 -7.90 8.11
C SER A 181 -11.93 -7.42 9.24
N ASP A 182 -11.40 -6.65 10.20
CA ASP A 182 -12.15 -6.06 11.31
C ASP A 182 -13.11 -4.92 10.88
N HIS A 183 -12.92 -4.33 9.69
CA HIS A 183 -13.84 -3.37 9.08
C HIS A 183 -14.96 -4.00 8.24
N MET A 184 -15.13 -5.33 8.28
CA MET A 184 -16.34 -6.01 7.80
C MET A 184 -16.86 -6.85 8.97
N LEU A 185 -17.98 -6.55 9.61
CA LEU A 185 -19.37 -6.76 9.13
C LEU A 185 -20.35 -6.00 10.08
N PRO A 186 -21.57 -5.64 9.63
CA PRO A 186 -22.58 -6.64 9.32
C PRO A 186 -22.84 -6.68 7.81
N GLY A 187 -22.75 -7.88 7.24
CA GLY A 187 -23.44 -8.19 5.99
C GLY A 187 -24.96 -8.24 6.24
N PRO A 188 -25.76 -8.26 5.16
CA PRO A 188 -27.22 -8.30 5.24
C PRO A 188 -27.75 -9.60 5.89
#